data_AF-A0A9D1UJ27-F1
#
_entry.id   AF-A0A9D1UJ27-F1
#
_cell.length_a   1.000
_cell.length_b   1.000
_cell.length_c   1.000
_cell.angle_alpha   90.00
_cell.angle_beta   90.00
_cell.angle_gamma   90.00
#
_symmetry.space_group_name_H-M   'P 1'
#
loop_
_entity.id
_entity.type
_entity.pdbx_description
1 polymer ?
#
loop_
_entity_poly.entity_id
_entity_poly.type
_entity_poly.pdbx_seq_one_letter_code
_entity_poly.pdbx_strand_id
1 'polypeptide(L)'
;MKYFFKLTFIILLFLSCKSESNDEKAVKEVVNSFFQYVNQRDFKMLETICTVKMKKHVEQFKSFGDDLVKYKKFEIKSMNIVGNTASVNMINTDQ
;
A
#
# COMPACT_ATOMS: atom_id res chain seq x y z
N MET A 1 -46.53 11.84 37.50
CA MET A 1 -46.08 12.59 36.31
C MET A 1 -44.83 11.92 35.78
N LYS A 2 -44.87 11.42 34.54
CA LYS A 2 -43.77 10.70 33.88
C LYS A 2 -42.76 11.72 33.35
N TYR A 3 -41.59 11.82 33.99
CA TYR A 3 -40.48 12.58 33.44
C TYR A 3 -39.82 11.75 32.33
N PHE A 4 -40.20 12.03 31.08
CA PHE A 4 -39.48 11.56 29.89
C PHE A 4 -38.16 12.34 29.79
N PHE A 5 -37.12 11.86 30.46
CA PHE A 5 -35.77 12.37 30.27
C PHE A 5 -35.24 11.83 28.94
N LYS A 6 -35.47 12.58 27.85
CA LYS A 6 -34.78 12.37 26.57
C LYS A 6 -33.29 12.61 26.79
N LEU A 7 -32.54 11.58 27.15
CA LEU A 7 -31.09 11.59 27.08
C LEU A 7 -30.70 11.45 25.60
N THR A 8 -30.62 12.60 24.94
CA THR A 8 -30.01 12.78 23.63
C THR A 8 -28.53 12.43 23.75
N PHE A 9 -28.19 11.15 23.57
CA PHE A 9 -26.81 10.71 23.46
C PHE A 9 -26.32 11.08 22.05
N ILE A 10 -25.84 12.32 21.91
CA ILE A 10 -24.98 12.73 20.80
C ILE A 10 -23.70 11.91 20.95
N ILE A 11 -23.69 10.72 20.36
CA ILE A 11 -22.45 10.07 19.98
C ILE A 11 -21.92 10.93 18.85
N LEU A 12 -21.06 11.87 19.21
CA LEU A 12 -20.07 12.46 18.32
C LEU A 12 -19.27 11.28 17.73
N LEU A 13 -19.78 10.74 16.63
CA LEU A 13 -19.01 9.99 15.67
C LEU A 13 -17.98 11.00 15.13
N PHE A 14 -16.88 11.17 15.85
CA PHE A 14 -15.61 11.56 15.23
C PHE A 14 -15.17 10.39 14.36
N LEU A 15 -15.92 10.16 13.27
CA LEU A 15 -15.37 9.62 12.05
C LEU A 15 -14.37 10.67 11.58
N SER A 16 -13.17 10.68 12.17
CA SER A 16 -11.98 11.13 11.46
C SER A 16 -11.75 10.14 10.32
N CYS A 17 -12.64 10.20 9.33
CA CYS A 17 -12.45 9.60 8.03
C CYS A 17 -11.31 10.42 7.42
N LYS A 18 -10.07 9.99 7.66
CA LYS A 18 -8.89 10.59 7.05
C LYS A 18 -9.10 10.45 5.54
N SER A 19 -9.50 11.54 4.89
CA SER A 19 -9.70 11.57 3.44
C SER A 19 -8.36 11.27 2.80
N GLU A 20 -8.29 10.15 2.08
CA GLU A 20 -7.09 9.73 1.36
C GLU A 20 -6.69 10.80 0.34
N SER A 21 -5.43 11.24 0.39
CA SER A 21 -4.92 12.24 -0.56
C SER A 21 -4.66 11.60 -1.94
N ASN A 22 -4.59 12.42 -2.99
CA ASN A 22 -4.21 11.94 -4.32
C ASN A 22 -2.80 11.32 -4.32
N ASP A 23 -1.90 11.84 -3.48
CA ASP A 23 -0.55 11.29 -3.32
C ASP A 23 -0.59 9.92 -2.64
N GLU A 24 -1.42 9.73 -1.60
CA GLU A 24 -1.60 8.43 -0.96
C GLU A 24 -2.13 7.40 -1.98
N LYS A 25 -3.07 7.78 -2.85
CA LYS A 25 -3.56 6.91 -3.93
C LYS A 25 -2.47 6.54 -4.93
N ALA A 26 -1.73 7.53 -5.43
CA ALA A 26 -0.65 7.30 -6.39
C ALA A 26 0.42 6.36 -5.83
N VAL A 27 0.82 6.55 -4.57
CA VAL A 27 1.77 5.66 -3.90
C VAL A 27 1.21 4.25 -3.77
N LYS A 28 -0.06 4.08 -3.37
CA LYS A 28 -0.71 2.76 -3.31
C LYS A 28 -0.76 2.07 -4.66
N GLU A 29 -1.09 2.80 -5.73
CA GLU A 29 -1.12 2.27 -7.10
C GLU A 29 0.26 1.79 -7.54
N VAL A 30 1.32 2.55 -7.26
CA VAL A 30 2.70 2.15 -7.59
C VAL A 30 3.10 0.89 -6.81
N VAL A 31 2.80 0.83 -5.51
CA VAL A 31 3.06 -0.35 -4.67
C VAL A 31 2.30 -1.57 -5.19
N ASN A 32 1.01 -1.43 -5.50
CA ASN A 32 0.20 -2.50 -6.04
C ASN A 32 0.73 -3.00 -7.39
N SER A 33 1.07 -2.07 -8.29
CA SER A 33 1.63 -2.37 -9.60
C SER A 33 2.96 -3.11 -9.46
N PHE A 34 3.81 -2.70 -8.52
CA PHE A 34 5.08 -3.37 -8.26
C PHE A 34 4.88 -4.85 -7.90
N PHE A 35 4.07 -5.17 -6.89
CA PHE A 35 3.84 -6.56 -6.52
C PHE A 35 3.10 -7.37 -7.59
N GLN A 36 2.18 -6.73 -8.32
CA GLN A 36 1.53 -7.35 -9.46
C GLN A 36 2.56 -7.77 -10.52
N TYR A 37 3.48 -6.89 -10.91
CA TYR A 37 4.50 -7.20 -11.91
C TYR A 37 5.54 -8.18 -11.40
N VAL A 38 5.90 -8.16 -10.11
CA VAL A 38 6.71 -9.21 -9.47
C VAL A 38 6.03 -10.57 -9.62
N ASN A 39 4.75 -10.68 -9.28
CA ASN A 39 4.00 -11.94 -9.35
C ASN A 39 3.78 -12.45 -10.79
N GLN A 40 3.58 -11.53 -11.73
CA GLN A 40 3.45 -11.81 -13.17
C GLN A 40 4.81 -12.05 -13.84
N ARG A 41 5.91 -11.77 -13.14
CA ARG A 41 7.28 -11.79 -13.67
C ARG A 41 7.46 -10.86 -14.87
N ASP A 42 6.71 -9.76 -14.88
CA ASP A 42 6.85 -8.71 -15.88
C ASP A 42 7.99 -7.76 -15.49
N PHE A 43 9.21 -8.25 -15.69
CA PHE A 43 10.41 -7.51 -15.34
C PHE A 43 10.59 -6.22 -16.17
N LYS A 44 9.99 -6.16 -17.37
CA LYS A 44 10.03 -4.97 -18.22
C LYS A 44 9.20 -3.85 -17.61
N MET A 45 8.00 -4.17 -17.11
CA MET A 45 7.17 -3.21 -16.40
C MET A 45 7.79 -2.82 -15.05
N LEU A 46 8.43 -3.75 -14.34
CA LEU A 46 9.21 -3.42 -13.13
C LEU A 46 10.31 -2.39 -13.42
N GLU A 47 11.09 -2.57 -14.48
CA GLU A 47 12.12 -1.60 -14.88
C GLU A 47 11.57 -0.22 -15.24
N THR A 48 10.30 -0.14 -15.63
CA THR A 48 9.63 1.11 -16.01
C THR A 48 9.19 1.91 -14.79
N ILE A 49 8.66 1.23 -13.77
CA ILE A 49 8.17 1.88 -12.54
C ILE A 49 9.28 2.08 -11.50
N CYS A 50 10.38 1.33 -11.60
CA CYS A 50 11.49 1.36 -10.66
C CYS A 50 12.49 2.48 -10.98
N THR A 51 13.10 3.02 -9.93
CA THR A 51 14.24 3.94 -10.10
C THR A 51 15.44 3.23 -10.71
N VAL A 52 16.37 3.99 -11.31
CA VAL A 52 17.62 3.45 -11.88
C VAL A 52 18.41 2.64 -10.87
N LYS A 53 18.40 3.04 -9.58
CA LYS A 53 19.07 2.29 -8.50
C LYS A 53 18.47 0.90 -8.30
N MET A 54 17.15 0.78 -8.45
CA MET A 54 16.41 -0.48 -8.26
C MET A 54 16.56 -1.44 -9.46
N LYS A 55 17.00 -0.97 -10.63
CA LYS A 55 17.24 -1.85 -11.81
C LYS A 55 18.19 -3.01 -11.51
N LYS A 56 19.26 -2.76 -10.74
CA LYS A 56 20.20 -3.81 -10.31
C LYS A 56 19.51 -4.92 -9.49
N HIS A 57 18.49 -4.57 -8.70
CA HIS A 57 17.71 -5.55 -7.94
C HIS A 57 16.68 -6.27 -8.84
N VAL A 58 16.17 -5.62 -9.89
CA VAL A 58 15.31 -6.30 -10.87
C VAL A 58 16.08 -7.38 -11.63
N GLU A 59 17.35 -7.16 -11.95
CA GLU A 59 18.22 -8.21 -12.52
C GLU A 59 18.40 -9.40 -11.58
N GLN A 60 18.48 -9.16 -10.26
CA GLN A 60 18.47 -10.24 -9.27
C GLN A 60 17.14 -10.99 -9.28
N PHE A 61 15.99 -10.29 -9.35
CA PHE A 61 14.69 -10.95 -9.48
C PHE A 61 14.57 -11.83 -10.73
N LYS A 62 15.14 -11.40 -11.86
CA LYS A 62 15.23 -12.22 -13.08
C LYS A 62 16.02 -13.50 -12.85
N SER A 63 17.12 -13.43 -12.09
CA SER A 63 18.00 -14.57 -11.82
C SER A 63 17.34 -15.67 -10.98
N PHE A 64 16.39 -15.30 -10.11
CA PHE A 64 15.60 -16.26 -9.34
C PHE A 64 14.55 -16.98 -10.18
N GLY A 65 14.11 -16.38 -11.29
CA GLY A 65 13.21 -17.01 -12.27
C GLY A 65 11.96 -17.63 -11.62
N ASP A 66 11.95 -18.95 -11.52
CA ASP A 66 10.84 -19.72 -10.95
C ASP A 66 10.75 -19.70 -9.42
N ASP A 67 11.88 -19.50 -8.75
CA ASP A 67 12.01 -19.54 -7.29
C ASP A 67 11.57 -18.24 -6.60
N LEU A 68 11.14 -17.25 -7.39
CA LEU A 68 10.63 -15.99 -6.86
C LEU A 68 9.31 -16.22 -6.11
N VAL A 69 9.31 -15.89 -4.82
CA VAL A 69 8.12 -15.97 -3.96
C VAL A 69 7.02 -15.09 -4.53
N LYS A 70 5.83 -15.67 -4.72
CA LYS A 70 4.62 -14.94 -5.07
C LYS A 70 3.98 -14.36 -3.82
N TYR A 71 3.71 -13.06 -3.85
CA TYR A 71 2.99 -12.35 -2.79
C TYR A 71 1.49 -12.41 -3.12
N LYS A 72 0.69 -13.25 -2.46
CA LYS A 72 -0.76 -13.31 -2.71
C LYS A 72 -1.48 -12.14 -2.07
N LYS A 73 -1.03 -11.70 -0.89
CA LYS A 73 -1.64 -10.59 -0.16
C LYS A 73 -0.65 -9.82 0.71
N PHE A 74 -0.69 -8.50 0.57
CA PHE A 74 0.02 -7.58 1.45
C PHE A 74 -0.95 -6.52 1.97
N GLU A 75 -0.59 -5.92 3.10
CA GLU A 75 -1.32 -4.81 3.71
C GLU A 75 -0.35 -3.66 3.99
N ILE A 76 -0.70 -2.46 3.55
CA ILE A 76 0.04 -1.24 3.91
C ILE A 76 -0.37 -0.85 5.33
N LYS A 77 0.54 -1.02 6.30
CA LYS A 77 0.31 -0.65 7.70
C LYS A 77 0.43 0.85 7.92
N SER A 78 1.43 1.46 7.29
CA SER A 78 1.62 2.89 7.37
C SER A 78 2.29 3.41 6.11
N MET A 79 2.02 4.68 5.83
CA MET A 79 2.59 5.43 4.74
C MET A 79 2.94 6.81 5.26
N ASN A 80 4.17 7.25 4.97
CA ASN A 80 4.63 8.59 5.29
C ASN A 80 5.14 9.26 4.01
N ILE A 81 4.51 10.36 3.61
CA ILE A 81 4.87 11.13 2.41
C ILE A 81 5.48 12.45 2.87
N VAL A 82 6.72 12.71 2.48
CA VAL A 82 7.45 13.94 2.79
C VAL A 82 8.01 14.51 1.49
N GLY A 83 7.39 15.58 1.01
CA GLY A 83 7.70 16.15 -0.30
C GLY A 83 7.53 15.10 -1.41
N ASN A 84 8.58 14.84 -2.17
CA ASN A 84 8.58 13.92 -3.31
C ASN A 84 8.96 12.48 -2.94
N THR A 85 8.99 12.13 -1.65
CA THR A 85 9.36 10.79 -1.19
C THR A 85 8.25 10.19 -0.34
N ALA A 86 7.91 8.94 -0.62
CA ALA A 86 6.99 8.13 0.18
C ALA A 86 7.74 6.94 0.78
N SER A 87 7.52 6.71 2.06
CA SER A 87 7.96 5.52 2.78
C SER A 87 6.74 4.68 3.15
N VAL A 88 6.72 3.42 2.74
CA VAL A 88 5.58 2.52 2.92
C VAL A 88 6.01 1.33 3.76
N ASN A 89 5.35 1.10 4.89
CA ASN A 89 5.55 -0.09 5.70
C ASN A 89 4.45 -1.10 5.37
N MET A 90 4.85 -2.32 5.01
CA MET A 90 3.96 -3.36 4.52
C MET A 90 4.18 -4.65 5.26
N ILE A 91 3.11 -5.40 5.48
CA ILE A 91 3.18 -6.78 5.96
C ILE A 91 2.71 -7.71 4.86
N ASN A 92 3.40 -8.83 4.71
CA ASN A 92 2.89 -9.96 3.96
C ASN A 92 1.88 -10.69 4.87
N THR A 93 0.63 -10.79 4.45
CA THR A 93 -0.43 -11.44 5.25
C THR A 93 -0.64 -12.90 4.88
N ASP A 94 0.20 -13.45 4.00
CA ASP A 94 0.18 -14.87 3.63
C ASP A 94 1.06 -15.75 4.54
N GLN A 95 1.80 -15.15 5.48
CA GLN A 95 2.65 -15.82 6.45
C GLN A 95 1.95 -15.97 7.81
#